data_AF-A0AAN7U9T7-F1
#
_entry.id   AF-A0AAN7U9T7-F1
#
_cell.length_a   1.000
_cell.length_b   1.000
_cell.length_c   1.000
_cell.angle_alpha   90.00
_cell.angle_beta   90.00
_cell.angle_gamma   90.00
#
_symmetry.space_group_name_H-M   'P 1'
#
loop_
_entity.id
_entity.type
_entity.pdbx_description
1 polymer ?
#
loop_
_entity_poly.entity_id
_entity_poly.type
_entity_poly.pdbx_seq_one_letter_code
_entity_poly.pdbx_strand_id
1 'polypeptide(L)'
;MSSSPSRAVEQILQKRVCTKGLLQPQARPLSLPTARLSGTAGTAHPAQPLLPLCLCLWLCLTAPPPPRPPSAPLSLSVPMAPVLTRKFNQLHTLPAEAVPSSSSSSLSSPSALSLPPVGTPPAANIASRRSAQLARHFSSSPSSSFNPVLHTSISDLTKMASPYNTRKVAAPNTLEHRVYIEKDGVPISPFHDIPLYANAERTILNMIVEIPRWTNAKLEISKDELLNPIKQDVKKGKLRFVRNCFPHKGYLWNYGAFPQTWEDPNSVHPETKAKGDNDPLDVCEIGELVGYTGQIKQVKVLGVMALLDEEETDWKVIVVDVKDPLASKLNDVEDVERHLPGLLRATNEWFRIYKIPDGKPENQFAFTGECKNKAYAMDVIHECAEAWEKLITGKTASGGISTTNLTVSHSPSRVSPDQLPPIPLMRTWRLSLLTAQSTSGSSLAALLIKLVMFIVDKSFPAHIRHKNTSVGRTTKCIVNSLQIVRFEVT
;
A
#
# COMPACT_ATOMS: atom_id res chain seq x y z
N MET A 1 8.91 -1.86 -59.51
CA MET A 1 7.48 -1.69 -59.86
C MET A 1 6.68 -2.17 -58.65
N SER A 2 6.44 -1.32 -57.64
CA SER A 2 5.21 -0.50 -57.46
C SER A 2 3.95 -1.37 -57.46
N SER A 3 3.09 -1.43 -56.45
CA SER A 3 2.54 -0.33 -55.64
C SER A 3 1.63 -0.88 -54.51
N SER A 4 1.57 -0.18 -53.37
CA SER A 4 0.46 -0.22 -52.40
C SER A 4 -0.85 0.34 -52.99
N PRO A 5 -1.99 0.22 -52.28
CA PRO A 5 -2.48 1.42 -51.59
C PRO A 5 -3.11 1.21 -50.20
N SER A 6 -3.22 2.34 -49.53
CA SER A 6 -3.71 2.63 -48.18
C SER A 6 -5.16 3.17 -48.21
N ARG A 7 -5.78 3.23 -47.01
CA ARG A 7 -6.93 4.08 -46.59
C ARG A 7 -8.36 3.71 -47.00
N ALA A 8 -9.10 3.19 -46.01
CA ALA A 8 -10.49 3.52 -45.61
C ALA A 8 -10.75 2.71 -44.31
N VAL A 9 -11.31 3.18 -43.19
CA VAL A 9 -12.35 4.17 -42.96
C VAL A 9 -12.14 4.80 -41.58
N GLU A 10 -11.96 6.12 -41.58
CA GLU A 10 -12.05 7.05 -40.45
C GLU A 10 -13.33 7.84 -40.69
N GLN A 11 -14.45 7.54 -40.01
CA GLN A 11 -15.68 8.34 -40.11
C GLN A 11 -16.78 7.96 -39.09
N ILE A 12 -16.64 8.26 -37.80
CA ILE A 12 -17.79 8.56 -36.91
C ILE A 12 -17.38 9.62 -35.89
N LEU A 13 -17.39 10.89 -36.31
CA LEU A 13 -17.39 12.06 -35.42
C LEU A 13 -17.90 13.23 -36.26
N GLN A 14 -19.18 13.58 -36.08
CA GLN A 14 -19.81 14.90 -36.30
C GLN A 14 -21.32 14.75 -36.55
N LYS A 15 -22.13 14.88 -35.51
CA LYS A 15 -23.51 15.39 -35.61
C LYS A 15 -23.85 16.17 -34.34
N ARG A 16 -23.84 17.51 -34.44
CA ARG A 16 -24.82 18.47 -33.86
C ARG A 16 -24.21 19.88 -33.82
N VAL A 17 -24.29 20.63 -34.93
CA VAL A 17 -24.44 22.10 -34.93
C VAL A 17 -25.18 22.52 -36.21
N CYS A 18 -26.35 23.16 -36.08
CA CYS A 18 -26.91 24.18 -36.99
C CYS A 18 -28.14 24.81 -36.29
N THR A 19 -28.00 26.00 -35.70
CA THR A 19 -28.28 27.37 -36.23
C THR A 19 -29.74 27.83 -36.15
N LYS A 20 -29.93 29.02 -35.56
CA LYS A 20 -30.84 30.08 -36.02
C LYS A 20 -30.23 31.44 -35.62
N GLY A 21 -30.06 32.34 -36.60
CA GLY A 21 -29.69 33.76 -36.43
C GLY A 21 -30.88 34.58 -35.90
N LEU A 22 -30.90 35.92 -35.88
CA LEU A 22 -30.09 36.98 -36.48
C LEU A 22 -30.62 38.31 -35.88
N LEU A 23 -29.79 39.32 -35.62
CA LEU A 23 -30.02 40.78 -35.78
C LEU A 23 -29.19 41.64 -34.78
N GLN A 24 -28.39 42.53 -35.37
CA GLN A 24 -27.70 43.70 -34.80
C GLN A 24 -28.62 44.95 -34.98
N PRO A 25 -28.42 46.13 -34.33
CA PRO A 25 -27.25 46.98 -34.61
C PRO A 25 -26.72 47.97 -33.50
N GLN A 26 -25.46 48.37 -33.70
CA GLN A 26 -24.76 49.66 -33.48
C GLN A 26 -24.99 50.57 -32.24
N ALA A 27 -23.89 50.97 -31.58
CA ALA A 27 -23.48 52.38 -31.36
C ALA A 27 -22.01 52.50 -30.87
N ARG A 28 -21.41 53.68 -31.10
CA ARG A 28 -19.97 54.06 -31.12
C ARG A 28 -19.43 54.67 -29.78
N PRO A 29 -18.14 55.06 -29.68
CA PRO A 29 -17.31 55.02 -28.46
C PRO A 29 -17.00 56.40 -27.83
N LEU A 30 -16.32 56.40 -26.67
CA LEU A 30 -15.59 57.56 -26.12
C LEU A 30 -14.25 57.14 -25.50
N SER A 31 -13.32 58.10 -25.51
CA SER A 31 -11.85 58.03 -25.54
C SER A 31 -11.13 58.34 -24.21
N LEU A 32 -9.92 57.75 -24.06
CA LEU A 32 -8.59 58.23 -23.51
C LEU A 32 -8.50 59.58 -22.75
N PRO A 33 -7.48 59.85 -21.87
CA PRO A 33 -6.03 59.52 -22.03
C PRO A 33 -5.28 59.03 -20.75
N THR A 34 -4.23 58.21 -20.83
CA THR A 34 -2.78 58.48 -21.05
C THR A 34 -2.04 59.21 -19.91
N ALA A 35 -1.09 58.53 -19.24
CA ALA A 35 0.22 59.07 -18.86
C ALA A 35 1.19 57.95 -18.40
N ARG A 36 2.33 57.86 -19.10
CA ARG A 36 3.58 57.14 -18.73
C ARG A 36 4.48 58.06 -17.90
N LEU A 37 5.46 57.47 -17.19
CA LEU A 37 6.90 57.86 -17.01
C LEU A 37 7.41 57.11 -15.76
N SER A 38 8.29 56.08 -15.83
CA SER A 38 9.75 56.03 -16.09
C SER A 38 10.67 56.35 -14.89
N GLY A 39 11.66 55.47 -14.63
CA GLY A 39 12.93 55.74 -13.90
C GLY A 39 13.10 54.98 -12.55
N THR A 40 13.87 53.89 -12.43
CA THR A 40 15.34 53.68 -12.32
C THR A 40 16.00 53.93 -10.93
N ALA A 41 16.50 52.82 -10.34
CA ALA A 41 17.82 52.57 -9.71
C ALA A 41 18.30 53.21 -8.37
N GLY A 42 18.83 52.33 -7.48
CA GLY A 42 19.93 52.52 -6.51
C GLY A 42 19.63 53.29 -5.21
N THR A 43 20.17 53.04 -4.02
CA THR A 43 21.25 52.18 -3.47
C THR A 43 21.24 52.31 -1.92
N ALA A 44 21.87 51.34 -1.23
CA ALA A 44 22.58 51.45 0.06
C ALA A 44 21.85 51.20 1.42
N HIS A 45 22.34 50.15 2.10
CA HIS A 45 22.30 49.77 3.53
C HIS A 45 23.05 50.79 4.42
N PRO A 46 22.87 50.83 5.78
CA PRO A 46 23.31 49.74 6.68
C PRO A 46 22.67 49.58 8.08
N ALA A 47 23.09 48.46 8.72
CA ALA A 47 23.33 48.24 10.16
C ALA A 47 22.20 47.91 11.16
N GLN A 48 22.26 46.64 11.59
CA GLN A 48 21.90 45.92 12.83
C GLN A 48 22.02 46.68 14.18
N PRO A 49 21.40 46.23 15.34
CA PRO A 49 21.61 44.88 15.90
C PRO A 49 20.46 44.16 16.65
N LEU A 50 20.70 42.85 16.80
CA LEU A 50 20.00 41.82 17.59
C LEU A 50 20.44 41.83 19.07
N LEU A 51 19.56 41.42 20.00
CA LEU A 51 19.83 40.76 21.31
C LEU A 51 18.47 40.28 21.93
N PRO A 52 18.43 39.33 22.90
CA PRO A 52 17.74 38.06 22.71
C PRO A 52 16.68 37.71 23.78
N LEU A 53 15.70 36.89 23.37
CA LEU A 53 14.76 36.18 24.24
C LEU A 53 15.48 34.99 24.93
N CYS A 54 16.05 35.25 26.10
CA CYS A 54 16.53 34.21 27.02
C CYS A 54 16.22 34.61 28.47
N LEU A 55 14.95 34.58 28.87
CA LEU A 55 14.53 34.61 30.27
C LEU A 55 13.06 34.17 30.42
N CYS A 56 12.76 32.88 30.21
CA CYS A 56 11.46 32.31 30.64
C CYS A 56 11.47 30.77 30.79
N LEU A 57 12.64 30.13 30.90
CA LEU A 57 12.74 28.66 30.96
C LEU A 57 13.60 28.17 32.14
N TRP A 58 13.50 28.87 33.27
CA TRP A 58 14.20 28.47 34.50
C TRP A 58 13.35 28.66 35.76
N LEU A 59 12.07 28.25 35.72
CA LEU A 59 11.20 28.08 36.89
C LEU A 59 9.94 27.27 36.47
N CYS A 60 10.09 25.96 36.23
CA CYS A 60 8.98 24.99 36.22
C CYS A 60 9.49 23.54 36.18
N LEU A 61 10.47 23.22 37.03
CA LEU A 61 10.90 21.84 37.32
C LEU A 61 11.18 21.77 38.81
N THR A 62 10.14 21.58 39.62
CA THR A 62 10.13 21.00 40.99
C THR A 62 8.75 21.21 41.62
N ALA A 63 7.77 20.38 41.25
CA ALA A 63 6.57 20.20 42.05
C ALA A 63 6.09 18.73 41.95
N PRO A 64 5.96 18.00 43.07
CA PRO A 64 5.41 16.65 43.07
C PRO A 64 3.89 16.64 42.82
N PRO A 65 3.33 15.58 42.23
CA PRO A 65 1.91 15.55 41.87
C PRO A 65 1.01 15.40 43.12
N PRO A 66 -0.20 16.01 43.11
CA PRO A 66 -1.16 15.90 44.22
C PRO A 66 -1.82 14.50 44.28
N PRO A 67 -2.31 14.08 45.47
CA PRO A 67 -2.88 12.76 45.70
C PRO A 67 -4.25 12.58 45.02
N ARG A 68 -4.52 11.33 44.63
CA ARG A 68 -5.71 10.87 43.90
C ARG A 68 -6.92 10.75 44.86
N PRO A 69 -8.11 11.30 44.54
CA PRO A 69 -9.29 11.16 45.41
C PRO A 69 -9.93 9.76 45.29
N PRO A 70 -10.64 9.29 46.34
CA PRO A 70 -11.18 7.94 46.41
C PRO A 70 -12.43 7.74 45.53
N SER A 71 -12.56 6.52 45.02
CA SER A 71 -13.68 5.99 44.26
C SER A 71 -14.97 5.91 45.10
N ALA A 72 -16.03 6.58 44.66
CA ALA A 72 -17.40 6.40 45.15
C ALA A 72 -18.27 5.71 44.08
N PRO A 73 -19.16 4.78 44.46
CA PRO A 73 -20.03 4.06 43.54
C PRO A 73 -21.22 4.93 43.13
N LEU A 74 -21.51 5.04 41.84
CA LEU A 74 -22.72 5.67 41.33
C LEU A 74 -23.77 4.59 41.04
N SER A 75 -24.73 4.46 41.95
CA SER A 75 -26.03 3.85 41.69
C SER A 75 -27.04 4.96 41.41
N LEU A 76 -27.48 5.13 40.17
CA LEU A 76 -28.65 5.94 39.83
C LEU A 76 -29.49 5.23 38.77
N SER A 77 -30.57 4.64 39.27
CA SER A 77 -31.76 4.20 38.57
C SER A 77 -32.43 5.36 37.82
N VAL A 78 -32.66 5.19 36.52
CA VAL A 78 -33.52 6.06 35.71
C VAL A 78 -34.88 5.39 35.52
N PRO A 79 -36.01 6.03 35.87
CA PRO A 79 -37.34 5.48 35.60
C PRO A 79 -37.79 5.79 34.16
N MET A 80 -38.42 4.80 33.52
CA MET A 80 -39.15 4.95 32.26
C MET A 80 -40.43 5.79 32.46
N ALA A 81 -40.75 6.63 31.46
CA ALA A 81 -42.06 7.25 31.27
C ALA A 81 -42.45 7.22 29.78
N PRO A 82 -43.76 7.26 29.45
CA PRO A 82 -44.33 6.40 28.42
C PRO A 82 -44.56 7.07 27.05
N VAL A 83 -44.72 6.20 26.06
CA VAL A 83 -45.11 6.45 24.67
C VAL A 83 -46.52 7.04 24.58
N LEU A 84 -46.64 8.20 23.94
CA LEU A 84 -47.91 8.82 23.56
C LEU A 84 -48.34 8.34 22.15
N THR A 85 -49.33 7.46 22.11
CA THR A 85 -50.16 7.22 20.92
C THR A 85 -51.21 8.32 20.79
N ARG A 86 -51.25 9.03 19.64
CA ARG A 86 -52.39 9.85 19.25
C ARG A 86 -52.88 9.49 17.84
N LYS A 87 -54.20 9.34 17.79
CA LYS A 87 -55.09 8.89 16.72
C LYS A 87 -55.01 9.76 15.46
N PHE A 88 -55.17 9.13 14.30
CA PHE A 88 -55.81 9.73 13.13
C PHE A 88 -57.03 8.88 12.74
N ASN A 89 -58.11 9.54 12.39
CA ASN A 89 -59.45 8.99 12.22
C ASN A 89 -59.84 9.02 10.73
N GLN A 90 -60.61 7.98 10.35
CA GLN A 90 -61.60 7.91 9.27
C GLN A 90 -61.16 8.03 7.80
N LEU A 91 -61.51 6.99 7.01
CA LEU A 91 -62.48 7.15 5.91
C LEU A 91 -63.13 5.78 5.54
N HIS A 92 -64.47 5.82 5.48
CA HIS A 92 -65.44 5.01 4.71
C HIS A 92 -65.64 3.48 4.92
N THR A 93 -66.84 3.19 5.39
CA THR A 93 -67.69 1.98 5.37
C THR A 93 -68.22 1.64 3.97
N LEU A 94 -68.33 0.35 3.60
CA LEU A 94 -69.56 -0.50 3.43
C LEU A 94 -69.22 -1.76 2.57
N PRO A 95 -70.03 -2.85 2.51
CA PRO A 95 -69.80 -4.07 3.28
C PRO A 95 -69.70 -5.37 2.44
N ALA A 96 -69.58 -6.49 3.17
CA ALA A 96 -69.39 -7.86 2.73
C ALA A 96 -70.52 -8.49 1.90
N GLU A 97 -70.15 -9.46 1.05
CA GLU A 97 -71.00 -10.56 0.60
C GLU A 97 -70.32 -11.92 0.80
N ALA A 98 -71.16 -12.95 0.88
CA ALA A 98 -70.98 -14.19 1.61
C ALA A 98 -70.30 -15.35 0.85
N VAL A 99 -69.83 -16.32 1.65
CA VAL A 99 -69.32 -17.67 1.30
C VAL A 99 -70.45 -18.55 0.72
N PRO A 100 -70.18 -19.62 -0.09
CA PRO A 100 -69.96 -20.95 0.51
C PRO A 100 -68.92 -21.87 -0.19
N SER A 101 -68.12 -22.52 0.67
CA SER A 101 -67.69 -23.94 0.69
C SER A 101 -67.50 -24.78 -0.59
N SER A 102 -66.30 -25.32 -0.76
CA SER A 102 -65.94 -26.76 -0.92
C SER A 102 -64.46 -26.81 -1.34
N SER A 103 -63.56 -27.63 -0.83
CA SER A 103 -63.61 -29.08 -0.65
C SER A 103 -62.43 -29.53 0.22
N SER A 104 -62.64 -30.66 0.88
CA SER A 104 -61.76 -31.41 1.76
C SER A 104 -60.57 -32.07 1.05
N SER A 105 -59.40 -32.10 1.70
CA SER A 105 -58.60 -33.33 1.76
C SER A 105 -57.72 -33.37 3.02
N SER A 106 -57.86 -34.49 3.71
CA SER A 106 -57.22 -34.95 4.94
C SER A 106 -55.80 -35.50 4.71
N LEU A 107 -54.99 -35.56 5.79
CA LEU A 107 -54.07 -36.65 6.22
C LEU A 107 -52.91 -36.02 7.03
N SER A 108 -52.91 -36.13 8.37
CA SER A 108 -52.45 -37.24 9.24
C SER A 108 -51.04 -37.00 9.81
N SER A 109 -50.98 -36.86 11.14
CA SER A 109 -49.75 -36.90 11.95
C SER A 109 -49.14 -38.31 11.99
N PRO A 110 -47.83 -38.42 12.30
CA PRO A 110 -47.50 -39.30 13.42
C PRO A 110 -46.39 -38.79 14.36
N SER A 111 -46.68 -39.06 15.63
CA SER A 111 -45.88 -39.41 16.81
C SER A 111 -44.35 -39.34 16.83
N ALA A 112 -43.90 -38.86 17.98
CA ALA A 112 -42.54 -38.84 18.51
C ALA A 112 -41.94 -40.24 18.73
N LEU A 113 -40.63 -40.34 18.50
CA LEU A 113 -39.77 -41.43 18.94
C LEU A 113 -38.56 -40.85 19.70
N SER A 114 -38.30 -41.42 20.86
CA SER A 114 -37.25 -41.13 21.82
C SER A 114 -35.91 -41.79 21.44
N LEU A 115 -34.81 -41.07 21.67
CA LEU A 115 -33.42 -41.54 21.50
C LEU A 115 -32.70 -41.63 22.88
N PRO A 116 -31.72 -42.54 23.05
CA PRO A 116 -30.99 -42.72 24.32
C PRO A 116 -29.84 -41.70 24.47
N PRO A 117 -29.31 -41.48 25.69
CA PRO A 117 -28.31 -40.45 25.94
C PRO A 117 -26.90 -40.90 25.51
N VAL A 118 -26.22 -40.05 24.73
CA VAL A 118 -24.79 -40.19 24.41
C VAL A 118 -23.99 -39.39 25.44
N GLY A 119 -23.10 -40.06 26.16
CA GLY A 119 -22.21 -39.47 27.15
C GLY A 119 -21.11 -38.59 26.53
N THR A 120 -20.81 -37.48 27.20
CA THR A 120 -19.70 -36.57 26.92
C THR A 120 -18.37 -37.13 27.45
N PRO A 121 -17.29 -37.17 26.66
CA PRO A 121 -15.96 -37.50 27.17
C PRO A 121 -15.23 -36.25 27.71
N PRO A 122 -14.32 -36.39 28.70
CA PRO A 122 -13.63 -35.26 29.33
C PRO A 122 -12.56 -34.63 28.43
N ALA A 123 -12.36 -33.32 28.62
CA ALA A 123 -11.51 -32.42 27.83
C ALA A 123 -10.00 -32.76 27.76
N ALA A 124 -9.53 -33.80 28.44
CA ALA A 124 -8.12 -34.19 28.47
C ALA A 124 -7.65 -34.99 27.22
N ASN A 125 -8.56 -35.48 26.37
CA ASN A 125 -8.24 -36.37 25.25
C ASN A 125 -8.14 -35.68 23.86
N ILE A 126 -8.33 -34.36 23.78
CA ILE A 126 -8.24 -33.59 22.52
C ILE A 126 -6.82 -33.05 22.28
N ALA A 127 -6.07 -32.74 23.35
CA ALA A 127 -4.70 -32.25 23.25
C ALA A 127 -3.71 -33.34 22.77
N SER A 128 -3.88 -34.58 23.25
CA SER A 128 -3.00 -35.71 22.87
C SER A 128 -3.15 -36.12 21.39
N ARG A 129 -4.37 -36.02 20.83
CA ARG A 129 -4.63 -36.35 19.42
C ARG A 129 -4.04 -35.30 18.45
N ARG A 130 -3.94 -34.04 18.87
CA ARG A 130 -3.32 -32.97 18.06
C ARG A 130 -1.79 -33.07 18.01
N SER A 131 -1.15 -33.50 19.10
CA SER A 131 0.30 -33.75 19.12
C SER A 131 0.70 -34.97 18.26
N ALA A 132 -0.14 -36.02 18.22
CA ALA A 132 0.11 -37.22 17.41
C ALA A 132 -0.10 -36.99 15.89
N GLN A 133 -0.94 -36.04 15.48
CA GLN A 133 -1.09 -35.64 14.07
C GLN A 133 0.06 -34.74 13.59
N LEU A 134 0.64 -33.90 14.46
CA LEU A 134 1.82 -33.10 14.15
C LEU A 134 3.10 -33.95 14.03
N ALA A 135 3.25 -35.01 14.84
CA ALA A 135 4.39 -35.92 14.75
C ALA A 135 4.44 -36.74 13.45
N ARG A 136 3.29 -37.00 12.81
CA ARG A 136 3.22 -37.67 11.50
C ARG A 136 3.59 -36.77 10.32
N HIS A 137 3.61 -35.46 10.50
CA HIS A 137 4.04 -34.50 9.47
C HIS A 137 5.55 -34.25 9.44
N PHE A 138 6.31 -34.72 10.44
CA PHE A 138 7.77 -34.56 10.53
C PHE A 138 8.55 -35.87 10.26
N SER A 139 7.89 -36.94 9.82
CA SER A 139 8.55 -38.21 9.52
C SER A 139 7.94 -38.87 8.28
N SER A 140 8.27 -38.31 7.12
CA SER A 140 8.13 -39.00 5.85
C SER A 140 9.29 -38.62 4.93
N SER A 141 10.37 -39.38 5.02
CA SER A 141 11.38 -39.45 3.96
C SER A 141 10.78 -40.23 2.78
N PRO A 142 10.82 -39.71 1.54
CA PRO A 142 10.28 -40.44 0.40
C PRO A 142 11.27 -41.51 -0.06
N SER A 143 10.84 -42.77 -0.09
CA SER A 143 11.51 -43.81 -0.87
C SER A 143 11.12 -43.62 -2.34
N SER A 144 12.01 -43.03 -3.14
CA SER A 144 11.81 -42.86 -4.58
C SER A 144 12.18 -44.14 -5.33
N SER A 145 11.18 -44.77 -5.94
CA SER A 145 11.35 -45.72 -7.03
C SER A 145 11.80 -44.97 -8.28
N PHE A 146 12.93 -45.37 -8.84
CA PHE A 146 13.48 -44.86 -10.09
C PHE A 146 12.53 -45.09 -11.26
N ASN A 147 12.32 -44.06 -12.08
CA ASN A 147 12.09 -44.18 -13.53
C ASN A 147 12.68 -42.94 -14.23
N PRO A 148 13.35 -43.08 -15.39
CA PRO A 148 14.25 -42.05 -15.89
C PRO A 148 13.61 -41.13 -16.95
N VAL A 149 14.19 -39.93 -17.05
CA VAL A 149 14.19 -38.96 -18.16
C VAL A 149 12.94 -38.09 -18.36
N LEU A 150 13.04 -36.84 -17.88
CA LEU A 150 12.86 -35.68 -18.75
C LEU A 150 13.96 -34.66 -18.40
N HIS A 151 14.85 -34.37 -19.35
CA HIS A 151 15.88 -33.34 -19.21
C HIS A 151 15.18 -31.97 -19.19
N THR A 152 14.85 -31.45 -18.01
CA THR A 152 14.45 -30.05 -17.87
C THR A 152 15.70 -29.21 -18.08
N SER A 153 15.73 -28.44 -19.17
CA SER A 153 16.86 -27.58 -19.50
C SER A 153 16.99 -26.48 -18.45
N ILE A 154 18.23 -26.06 -18.14
CA ILE A 154 18.52 -24.88 -17.32
C ILE A 154 17.81 -23.62 -17.87
N SER A 155 17.48 -23.60 -19.18
CA SER A 155 16.68 -22.55 -19.82
C SER A 155 15.25 -22.44 -19.28
N ASP A 156 14.66 -23.52 -18.76
CA ASP A 156 13.30 -23.50 -18.21
C ASP A 156 13.27 -22.98 -16.77
N LEU A 157 14.35 -23.19 -16.00
CA LEU A 157 14.50 -22.60 -14.67
C LEU A 157 14.71 -21.08 -14.72
N THR A 158 15.40 -20.57 -15.75
CA THR A 158 15.52 -19.12 -15.99
C THR A 158 14.20 -18.46 -16.44
N LYS A 159 13.22 -19.25 -16.89
CA LYS A 159 11.92 -18.73 -17.36
C LYS A 159 10.91 -18.50 -16.23
N MET A 160 11.19 -18.96 -15.01
CA MET A 160 10.28 -18.84 -13.86
C MET A 160 10.64 -17.72 -12.87
N ALA A 161 11.85 -17.17 -12.93
CA ALA A 161 12.23 -16.03 -12.11
C ALA A 161 11.68 -14.74 -12.71
N SER A 162 11.09 -13.87 -11.87
CA SER A 162 10.76 -12.51 -12.29
C SER A 162 12.02 -11.84 -12.87
N PRO A 163 11.93 -11.14 -14.01
CA PRO A 163 13.08 -10.40 -14.56
C PRO A 163 13.45 -9.18 -13.69
N TYR A 164 12.64 -8.87 -12.69
CA TYR A 164 12.81 -7.75 -11.79
C TYR A 164 13.42 -8.16 -10.46
N ASN A 165 14.43 -7.41 -10.03
CA ASN A 165 15.08 -7.51 -8.72
C ASN A 165 14.96 -6.18 -7.96
N THR A 166 15.37 -6.19 -6.68
CA THR A 166 15.37 -4.97 -5.86
C THR A 166 16.78 -4.62 -5.39
N ARG A 167 17.19 -3.37 -5.56
CA ARG A 167 18.40 -2.79 -4.95
C ARG A 167 18.01 -1.93 -3.77
N LYS A 168 18.40 -2.36 -2.56
CA LYS A 168 18.12 -1.63 -1.31
C LYS A 168 19.30 -0.75 -0.93
N VAL A 169 19.03 0.50 -0.62
CA VAL A 169 20.00 1.48 -0.12
C VAL A 169 19.63 1.82 1.32
N ALA A 170 20.65 1.89 2.19
CA ALA A 170 20.51 2.09 3.63
C ALA A 170 19.62 1.05 4.34
N ALA A 171 19.49 1.18 5.66
CA ALA A 171 18.68 0.26 6.47
C ALA A 171 17.19 0.63 6.37
N PRO A 172 16.26 -0.34 6.41
CA PRO A 172 14.83 -0.05 6.49
C PRO A 172 14.49 0.82 7.72
N ASN A 173 13.44 1.64 7.60
CA ASN A 173 13.01 2.58 8.63
C ASN A 173 14.05 3.67 8.97
N THR A 174 14.82 4.13 7.97
CA THR A 174 15.66 5.33 8.06
C THR A 174 15.31 6.31 6.92
N LEU A 175 15.69 7.58 7.06
CA LEU A 175 15.38 8.63 6.06
C LEU A 175 16.07 8.39 4.71
N GLU A 176 17.21 7.73 4.74
CA GLU A 176 18.04 7.41 3.57
C GLU A 176 17.60 6.13 2.87
N HIS A 177 16.62 5.40 3.42
CA HIS A 177 16.21 4.12 2.85
C HIS A 177 15.56 4.31 1.48
N ARG A 178 16.07 3.60 0.48
CA ARG A 178 15.48 3.54 -0.87
C ARG A 178 15.44 2.09 -1.35
N VAL A 179 14.38 1.74 -2.07
CA VAL A 179 14.27 0.47 -2.80
C VAL A 179 14.11 0.80 -4.28
N TYR A 180 15.17 0.60 -5.05
CA TYR A 180 15.13 0.66 -6.50
C TYR A 180 14.69 -0.68 -7.07
N ILE A 181 13.97 -0.65 -8.19
CA ILE A 181 13.65 -1.83 -8.98
C ILE A 181 14.68 -1.93 -10.11
N GLU A 182 15.21 -3.13 -10.31
CA GLU A 182 16.21 -3.41 -11.34
C GLU A 182 15.64 -4.38 -12.36
N LYS A 183 15.98 -4.16 -13.63
CA LYS A 183 15.84 -5.15 -14.70
C LYS A 183 17.21 -5.43 -15.28
N ASP A 184 17.60 -6.70 -15.32
CA ASP A 184 18.92 -7.13 -15.79
C ASP A 184 20.09 -6.39 -15.08
N GLY A 185 19.92 -6.09 -13.78
CA GLY A 185 20.91 -5.40 -12.95
C GLY A 185 20.96 -3.86 -13.10
N VAL A 186 20.12 -3.29 -13.99
CA VAL A 186 20.02 -1.85 -14.22
C VAL A 186 18.80 -1.29 -13.49
N PRO A 187 18.96 -0.29 -12.60
CA PRO A 187 17.82 0.40 -11.99
C PRO A 187 16.92 1.05 -13.04
N ILE A 188 15.62 0.88 -12.88
CA ILE A 188 14.57 1.43 -13.74
C ILE A 188 13.53 2.14 -12.89
N SER A 189 12.74 3.03 -13.50
CA SER A 189 11.64 3.71 -12.81
C SER A 189 10.48 2.74 -12.56
N PRO A 190 10.06 2.49 -11.31
CA PRO A 190 8.85 1.72 -11.04
C PRO A 190 7.59 2.47 -11.46
N PHE A 191 7.64 3.80 -11.61
CA PHE A 191 6.52 4.58 -12.09
C PHE A 191 6.39 4.45 -13.62
N HIS A 192 7.50 4.44 -14.37
CA HIS A 192 7.46 4.65 -15.82
C HIS A 192 7.93 3.46 -16.66
N ASP A 193 8.90 2.67 -16.19
CA ASP A 193 9.60 1.68 -17.01
C ASP A 193 9.02 0.26 -16.91
N ILE A 194 8.16 0.02 -15.93
CA ILE A 194 7.47 -1.27 -15.77
C ILE A 194 6.19 -1.21 -16.60
N PRO A 195 5.98 -2.13 -17.57
CA PRO A 195 4.75 -2.11 -18.36
C PRO A 195 3.53 -2.34 -17.47
N LEU A 196 2.47 -1.55 -17.66
CA LEU A 196 1.18 -1.77 -16.98
C LEU A 196 0.66 -3.21 -17.18
N TYR A 197 0.72 -3.70 -18.41
CA TYR A 197 0.25 -5.04 -18.77
C TYR A 197 1.40 -6.05 -18.80
N ALA A 198 1.21 -7.19 -18.15
CA ALA A 198 2.17 -8.29 -18.10
C ALA A 198 2.04 -9.26 -19.28
N ASN A 199 0.91 -9.23 -20.01
CA ASN A 199 0.64 -10.08 -21.16
C ASN A 199 0.07 -9.30 -22.35
N ALA A 200 0.20 -9.87 -23.54
CA ALA A 200 -0.22 -9.23 -24.80
C ALA A 200 -1.73 -8.99 -24.87
N GLU A 201 -2.52 -9.87 -24.26
CA GLU A 201 -3.99 -9.80 -24.23
C GLU A 201 -4.51 -8.72 -23.29
N ARG A 202 -3.62 -8.06 -22.51
CA ARG A 202 -3.95 -6.98 -21.56
C ARG A 202 -4.96 -7.39 -20.48
N THR A 203 -4.90 -8.63 -20.05
CA THR A 203 -5.79 -9.19 -19.01
C THR A 203 -5.11 -9.34 -17.66
N ILE A 204 -3.78 -9.34 -17.62
CA ILE A 204 -2.94 -9.44 -16.44
C ILE A 204 -2.09 -8.17 -16.34
N LEU A 205 -2.08 -7.56 -15.16
CA LEU A 205 -1.35 -6.31 -14.92
C LEU A 205 -0.14 -6.56 -14.02
N ASN A 206 0.90 -5.74 -14.16
CA ASN A 206 2.01 -5.70 -13.20
C ASN A 206 1.65 -4.73 -12.07
N MET A 207 1.70 -5.20 -10.84
CA MET A 207 1.60 -4.38 -9.62
C MET A 207 2.98 -4.22 -9.00
N ILE A 208 3.34 -3.00 -8.59
CA ILE A 208 4.47 -2.73 -7.70
C ILE A 208 3.98 -2.79 -6.27
N VAL A 209 4.49 -3.71 -5.47
CA VAL A 209 4.21 -3.76 -4.03
C VAL A 209 5.08 -2.73 -3.31
N GLU A 210 4.45 -1.82 -2.57
CA GLU A 210 5.14 -0.82 -1.76
C GLU A 210 5.15 -1.23 -0.29
N ILE A 211 3.98 -1.62 0.24
CA ILE A 211 3.77 -1.89 1.66
C ILE A 211 3.24 -3.32 1.82
N PRO A 212 4.03 -4.24 2.39
CA PRO A 212 3.57 -5.59 2.69
C PRO A 212 2.42 -5.59 3.71
N ARG A 213 1.50 -6.55 3.56
CA ARG A 213 0.39 -6.73 4.50
C ARG A 213 0.88 -6.83 5.95
N TRP A 214 0.12 -6.21 6.84
CA TRP A 214 0.35 -6.13 8.29
C TRP A 214 1.60 -5.36 8.72
N THR A 215 2.13 -4.50 7.86
CA THR A 215 3.19 -3.56 8.19
C THR A 215 2.66 -2.13 8.29
N ASN A 216 3.46 -1.21 8.85
CA ASN A 216 3.02 0.14 9.21
C ASN A 216 3.80 1.25 8.50
N ALA A 217 4.99 0.97 7.98
CA ALA A 217 5.80 1.99 7.32
C ALA A 217 5.08 2.44 6.04
N LYS A 218 4.78 3.74 5.92
CA LYS A 218 4.18 4.28 4.69
C LYS A 218 5.27 4.44 3.65
N LEU A 219 5.51 3.37 2.89
CA LEU A 219 6.43 3.34 1.76
C LEU A 219 5.65 3.67 0.49
N GLU A 220 6.25 4.46 -0.39
CA GLU A 220 5.63 4.92 -1.64
C GLU A 220 6.70 5.11 -2.72
N ILE A 221 6.32 4.90 -3.98
CA ILE A 221 7.09 5.31 -5.16
C ILE A 221 7.32 6.81 -5.06
N SER A 222 8.58 7.24 -5.03
CA SER A 222 8.88 8.67 -4.96
C SER A 222 8.61 9.35 -6.29
N LYS A 223 7.67 10.29 -6.34
CA LYS A 223 7.40 11.06 -7.56
C LYS A 223 8.55 11.97 -7.96
N ASP A 224 9.28 12.50 -6.99
CA ASP A 224 10.23 13.61 -7.15
C ASP A 224 11.69 13.17 -7.34
N GLU A 225 12.05 11.94 -6.97
CA GLU A 225 13.43 11.45 -7.10
C GLU A 225 13.67 10.72 -8.43
N LEU A 226 14.91 10.83 -8.90
CA LEU A 226 15.38 10.17 -10.11
C LEU A 226 15.13 8.66 -10.07
N LEU A 227 14.48 8.14 -11.11
CA LEU A 227 14.02 6.74 -11.24
C LEU A 227 13.06 6.28 -10.16
N ASN A 228 12.38 7.21 -9.49
CA ASN A 228 11.24 6.97 -8.60
C ASN A 228 11.40 5.80 -7.60
N PRO A 229 12.54 5.66 -6.88
CA PRO A 229 12.69 4.59 -5.90
C PRO A 229 11.57 4.62 -4.85
N ILE A 230 11.25 3.46 -4.28
CA ILE A 230 10.32 3.41 -3.15
C ILE A 230 11.04 3.96 -1.92
N LYS A 231 10.43 4.94 -1.25
CA LYS A 231 10.94 5.57 -0.02
C LYS A 231 9.84 5.67 1.02
N GLN A 232 10.20 5.91 2.27
CA GLN A 232 9.21 6.13 3.32
C GLN A 232 8.78 7.59 3.36
N ASP A 233 7.47 7.83 3.42
CA ASP A 233 6.87 9.16 3.57
C ASP A 233 7.39 9.82 4.87
N VAL A 234 7.63 11.14 4.80
CA VAL A 234 8.18 11.95 5.90
C VAL A 234 7.22 13.08 6.23
N LYS A 235 6.67 13.06 7.44
CA LYS A 235 5.79 14.10 7.97
C LYS A 235 6.48 14.85 9.10
N LYS A 236 6.63 16.18 8.95
CA LYS A 236 7.31 17.05 9.94
C LYS A 236 8.72 16.55 10.30
N GLY A 237 9.48 16.13 9.29
CA GLY A 237 10.86 15.63 9.44
C GLY A 237 10.98 14.24 10.09
N LYS A 238 9.87 13.52 10.30
CA LYS A 238 9.85 12.17 10.88
C LYS A 238 9.24 11.18 9.91
N LEU A 239 9.79 9.96 9.90
CA LEU A 239 9.24 8.84 9.15
C LEU A 239 7.78 8.58 9.56
N ARG A 240 6.91 8.45 8.56
CA ARG A 240 5.48 8.20 8.76
C ARG A 240 5.20 6.71 8.90
N PHE A 241 4.44 6.38 9.94
CA PHE A 241 3.91 5.05 10.16
C PHE A 241 2.40 5.13 10.33
N VAL A 242 1.65 4.42 9.50
CA VAL A 242 0.21 4.27 9.68
C VAL A 242 -0.04 3.52 10.98
N ARG A 243 -0.96 4.03 11.80
CA ARG A 243 -1.25 3.47 13.12
C ARG A 243 -2.14 2.23 12.98
N ASN A 244 -2.05 1.32 13.95
CA ASN A 244 -3.01 0.22 14.04
C ASN A 244 -4.36 0.78 14.51
N CYS A 245 -5.40 0.59 13.72
CA CYS A 245 -6.77 0.96 14.07
C CYS A 245 -7.54 -0.33 14.36
N PHE A 246 -7.89 -0.59 15.61
CA PHE A 246 -8.55 -1.84 16.00
C PHE A 246 -9.81 -2.10 15.13
N PRO A 247 -10.01 -3.32 14.61
CA PRO A 247 -9.28 -4.58 14.87
C PRO A 247 -8.04 -4.82 13.99
N HIS A 248 -7.64 -3.84 13.18
CA HIS A 248 -6.66 -3.98 12.12
C HIS A 248 -5.21 -3.82 12.59
N LYS A 249 -4.31 -4.63 12.02
CA LYS A 249 -2.86 -4.49 12.17
C LYS A 249 -2.28 -3.95 10.87
N GLY A 250 -1.75 -2.73 10.90
CA GLY A 250 -1.14 -2.08 9.73
C GLY A 250 -2.07 -2.05 8.52
N TYR A 251 -1.49 -2.19 7.33
CA TYR A 251 -2.24 -2.36 6.08
C TYR A 251 -2.86 -3.75 5.99
N LEU A 252 -4.12 -3.82 5.55
CA LEU A 252 -4.88 -5.07 5.41
C LEU A 252 -4.51 -5.89 4.18
N TRP A 253 -3.76 -5.30 3.26
CA TRP A 253 -3.45 -5.82 1.92
C TRP A 253 -1.95 -5.80 1.71
N ASN A 254 -1.46 -6.52 0.70
CA ASN A 254 -0.26 -6.01 0.03
C ASN A 254 -0.71 -4.76 -0.73
N TYR A 255 -0.12 -3.62 -0.39
CA TYR A 255 -0.49 -2.33 -0.95
C TYR A 255 0.60 -1.83 -1.88
N GLY A 256 0.21 -1.15 -2.94
CA GLY A 256 1.12 -0.45 -3.82
C GLY A 256 0.37 0.13 -5.00
N ALA A 257 0.99 0.15 -6.18
CA ALA A 257 0.44 0.85 -7.32
C ALA A 257 0.57 0.10 -8.64
N PHE A 258 -0.21 0.53 -9.63
CA PHE A 258 0.03 0.19 -11.02
C PHE A 258 1.04 1.16 -11.65
N PRO A 259 2.07 0.65 -12.36
CA PRO A 259 2.97 1.51 -13.11
C PRO A 259 2.23 2.09 -14.31
N GLN A 260 2.77 3.16 -14.88
CA GLN A 260 2.23 3.76 -16.10
C GLN A 260 0.75 4.18 -15.97
N THR A 261 0.36 4.60 -14.77
CA THR A 261 -0.95 5.19 -14.46
C THR A 261 -0.73 6.45 -13.65
N TRP A 262 -1.61 7.44 -13.75
CA TRP A 262 -1.50 8.67 -12.99
C TRP A 262 -2.88 9.30 -12.77
N GLU A 263 -3.20 9.60 -11.52
CA GLU A 263 -4.40 10.34 -11.10
C GLU A 263 -4.17 11.84 -11.34
N ASP A 264 -4.54 12.34 -12.53
CA ASP A 264 -4.23 13.71 -12.96
C ASP A 264 -4.85 14.77 -12.01
N PRO A 265 -4.04 15.59 -11.31
CA PRO A 265 -4.54 16.62 -10.39
C PRO A 265 -5.15 17.82 -11.12
N ASN A 266 -5.08 17.86 -12.45
CA ASN A 266 -5.70 18.90 -13.27
C ASN A 266 -7.09 18.50 -13.78
N SER A 267 -7.44 17.21 -13.72
CA SER A 267 -8.75 16.69 -14.09
C SER A 267 -9.65 16.62 -12.86
N VAL A 268 -10.95 16.88 -13.01
CA VAL A 268 -11.94 16.63 -11.96
C VAL A 268 -12.73 15.39 -12.35
N HIS A 269 -12.65 14.35 -11.53
CA HIS A 269 -13.34 13.09 -11.82
C HIS A 269 -14.85 13.26 -11.64
N PRO A 270 -15.69 12.86 -12.60
CA PRO A 270 -17.12 13.15 -12.54
C PRO A 270 -17.86 12.47 -11.37
N GLU A 271 -17.34 11.38 -10.81
CA GLU A 271 -18.01 10.59 -9.78
C GLU A 271 -17.66 11.03 -8.36
N THR A 272 -16.41 11.42 -8.13
CA THR A 272 -15.95 11.96 -6.85
C THR A 272 -16.12 13.48 -6.74
N LYS A 273 -16.22 14.18 -7.89
CA LYS A 273 -16.22 15.66 -7.98
C LYS A 273 -14.94 16.29 -7.44
N ALA A 274 -13.85 15.53 -7.38
CA ALA A 274 -12.55 15.92 -6.86
C ALA A 274 -11.47 15.76 -7.91
N LYS A 275 -10.33 16.42 -7.70
CA LYS A 275 -9.13 16.26 -8.54
C LYS A 275 -8.38 14.99 -8.18
N GLY A 276 -7.59 14.43 -9.10
CA GLY A 276 -6.68 13.33 -8.76
C GLY A 276 -5.65 13.75 -7.71
N ASP A 277 -5.17 12.78 -6.92
CA ASP A 277 -4.18 12.97 -5.85
C ASP A 277 -2.72 13.11 -6.36
N ASN A 278 -2.55 13.14 -7.68
CA ASN A 278 -1.27 13.26 -8.36
C ASN A 278 -0.34 12.05 -8.20
N ASP A 279 -0.84 10.88 -7.79
CA ASP A 279 -0.07 9.64 -7.63
C ASP A 279 -0.36 8.60 -8.71
N PRO A 280 0.47 7.54 -8.83
CA PRO A 280 0.08 6.34 -9.55
C PRO A 280 -1.19 5.70 -8.96
N LEU A 281 -1.98 5.02 -9.78
CA LEU A 281 -3.24 4.41 -9.34
C LEU A 281 -3.00 3.31 -8.30
N ASP A 282 -3.66 3.44 -7.15
CA ASP A 282 -3.45 2.60 -5.97
C ASP A 282 -4.12 1.21 -6.07
N VAL A 283 -3.45 0.22 -5.49
CA VAL A 283 -3.80 -1.20 -5.62
C VAL A 283 -3.75 -1.91 -4.27
N CYS A 284 -4.84 -2.60 -3.95
CA CYS A 284 -4.99 -3.51 -2.81
C CYS A 284 -5.00 -4.96 -3.31
N GLU A 285 -3.89 -5.67 -3.11
CA GLU A 285 -3.78 -7.08 -3.48
C GLU A 285 -4.15 -8.00 -2.31
N ILE A 286 -5.11 -8.89 -2.57
CA ILE A 286 -5.87 -9.59 -1.52
C ILE A 286 -5.46 -11.07 -1.31
N GLY A 287 -4.47 -11.57 -2.05
CA GLY A 287 -4.01 -12.95 -1.98
C GLY A 287 -3.38 -13.33 -0.64
N GLU A 288 -3.25 -14.63 -0.37
CA GLU A 288 -2.86 -15.15 0.93
C GLU A 288 -1.39 -14.89 1.30
N LEU A 289 -0.51 -14.72 0.31
CA LEU A 289 0.93 -14.52 0.55
C LEU A 289 1.25 -13.05 0.81
N VAL A 290 2.01 -12.79 1.88
CA VAL A 290 2.55 -11.46 2.17
C VAL A 290 3.69 -11.17 1.19
N GLY A 291 3.58 -10.07 0.44
CA GLY A 291 4.58 -9.63 -0.51
C GLY A 291 5.77 -8.92 0.15
N TYR A 292 6.65 -8.34 -0.66
CA TYR A 292 7.76 -7.51 -0.19
C TYR A 292 7.86 -6.20 -0.98
N THR A 293 8.35 -5.14 -0.34
CA THR A 293 8.56 -3.83 -0.99
C THR A 293 9.45 -3.95 -2.22
N GLY A 294 8.99 -3.41 -3.35
CA GLY A 294 9.63 -3.48 -4.67
C GLY A 294 9.33 -4.77 -5.44
N GLN A 295 8.46 -5.65 -4.92
CA GLN A 295 8.04 -6.84 -5.65
C GLN A 295 7.14 -6.46 -6.83
N ILE A 296 7.38 -7.09 -7.98
CA ILE A 296 6.47 -7.04 -9.13
C ILE A 296 5.60 -8.29 -9.14
N LYS A 297 4.30 -8.11 -8.93
CA LYS A 297 3.31 -9.19 -8.95
C LYS A 297 2.47 -9.09 -10.23
N GLN A 298 2.17 -10.23 -10.83
CA GLN A 298 1.19 -10.31 -11.92
C GLN A 298 -0.19 -10.50 -11.28
N VAL A 299 -1.14 -9.60 -11.56
CA VAL A 299 -2.43 -9.57 -10.87
C VAL A 299 -3.61 -9.51 -11.84
N LYS A 300 -4.76 -10.02 -11.39
CA LYS A 300 -6.06 -9.82 -12.04
C LYS A 300 -6.85 -8.76 -11.30
N VAL A 301 -7.48 -7.86 -12.04
CA VAL A 301 -8.40 -6.85 -11.52
C VAL A 301 -9.75 -7.50 -11.19
N LEU A 302 -10.30 -7.15 -10.03
CA LEU A 302 -11.59 -7.64 -9.53
C LEU A 302 -12.60 -6.50 -9.36
N GLY A 303 -12.16 -5.31 -8.97
CA GLY A 303 -13.02 -4.16 -8.75
C GLY A 303 -12.26 -2.91 -8.33
N VAL A 304 -12.97 -1.83 -7.99
CA VAL A 304 -12.38 -0.55 -7.56
C VAL A 304 -13.27 0.17 -6.56
N MET A 305 -12.69 0.90 -5.60
CA MET A 305 -13.41 1.73 -4.65
C MET A 305 -13.03 3.21 -4.80
N ALA A 306 -14.01 4.10 -4.73
CA ALA A 306 -13.84 5.55 -4.95
C ALA A 306 -13.60 6.30 -3.64
N LEU A 307 -12.37 6.31 -3.12
CA LEU A 307 -12.04 7.08 -1.90
C LEU A 307 -11.93 8.57 -2.25
N LEU A 308 -12.42 9.40 -1.33
CA LEU A 308 -12.08 10.81 -1.23
C LEU A 308 -11.11 10.95 -0.05
N ASP A 309 -9.82 11.05 -0.35
CA ASP A 309 -8.78 11.20 0.66
C ASP A 309 -8.39 12.69 0.76
N GLU A 310 -8.77 13.35 1.84
CA GLU A 310 -8.51 14.80 2.03
C GLU A 310 -9.00 15.68 0.86
N GLU A 311 -10.18 15.37 0.29
CA GLU A 311 -10.83 16.07 -0.85
C GLU A 311 -10.21 15.79 -2.23
N GLU A 312 -9.32 14.82 -2.33
CA GLU A 312 -8.75 14.33 -3.59
C GLU A 312 -9.37 12.98 -3.98
N THR A 313 -9.52 12.74 -5.28
CA THR A 313 -9.89 11.45 -5.87
C THR A 313 -8.73 10.49 -5.68
N ASP A 314 -9.02 9.37 -5.04
CA ASP A 314 -8.01 8.39 -4.68
C ASP A 314 -8.58 6.97 -4.91
N TRP A 315 -8.55 6.50 -6.16
CA TRP A 315 -9.13 5.21 -6.50
C TRP A 315 -8.34 4.03 -5.92
N LYS A 316 -9.03 3.08 -5.27
CA LYS A 316 -8.40 1.87 -4.71
C LYS A 316 -8.82 0.63 -5.50
N VAL A 317 -7.95 0.15 -6.38
CA VAL A 317 -8.22 -1.06 -7.18
C VAL A 317 -8.05 -2.32 -6.34
N ILE A 318 -9.02 -3.22 -6.39
CA ILE A 318 -8.97 -4.53 -5.75
C ILE A 318 -8.48 -5.57 -6.75
N VAL A 319 -7.41 -6.27 -6.40
CA VAL A 319 -6.76 -7.25 -7.28
C VAL A 319 -6.37 -8.52 -6.53
N VAL A 320 -6.08 -9.59 -7.28
CA VAL A 320 -5.50 -10.82 -6.75
C VAL A 320 -4.30 -11.27 -7.58
N ASP A 321 -3.24 -11.74 -6.93
CA ASP A 321 -2.11 -12.39 -7.62
C ASP A 321 -2.59 -13.58 -8.47
N VAL A 322 -2.13 -13.68 -9.72
CA VAL A 322 -2.45 -14.82 -10.61
C VAL A 322 -1.97 -16.16 -10.06
N LYS A 323 -0.99 -16.14 -9.15
CA LYS A 323 -0.42 -17.32 -8.48
C LYS A 323 -1.15 -17.69 -7.19
N ASP A 324 -2.12 -16.90 -6.75
CA ASP A 324 -2.89 -17.18 -5.55
C ASP A 324 -3.76 -18.45 -5.73
N PRO A 325 -3.89 -19.33 -4.72
CA PRO A 325 -4.74 -20.52 -4.81
C PRO A 325 -6.22 -20.22 -5.14
N LEU A 326 -6.74 -19.06 -4.76
CA LEU A 326 -8.09 -18.61 -5.06
C LEU A 326 -8.20 -17.82 -6.37
N ALA A 327 -7.08 -17.52 -7.05
CA ALA A 327 -7.10 -16.69 -8.26
C ALA A 327 -8.10 -17.21 -9.31
N SER A 328 -8.18 -18.51 -9.54
CA SER A 328 -9.13 -19.11 -10.51
C SER A 328 -10.61 -18.86 -10.17
N LYS A 329 -10.93 -18.64 -8.89
CA LYS A 329 -12.29 -18.43 -8.38
C LYS A 329 -12.66 -16.96 -8.24
N LEU A 330 -11.69 -16.05 -8.34
CA LEU A 330 -11.86 -14.61 -8.20
C LEU A 330 -11.76 -13.96 -9.59
N ASN A 331 -12.89 -13.60 -10.20
CA ASN A 331 -12.93 -13.03 -11.54
C ASN A 331 -13.68 -11.70 -11.62
N ASP A 332 -14.53 -11.39 -10.65
CA ASP A 332 -15.19 -10.10 -10.47
C ASP A 332 -15.38 -9.80 -8.97
N VAL A 333 -15.90 -8.62 -8.63
CA VAL A 333 -16.02 -8.12 -7.25
C VAL A 333 -16.92 -8.99 -6.38
N GLU A 334 -17.97 -9.61 -6.94
CA GLU A 334 -18.90 -10.47 -6.20
C GLU A 334 -18.22 -11.74 -5.69
N ASP A 335 -17.19 -12.22 -6.39
CA ASP A 335 -16.42 -13.38 -5.96
C ASP A 335 -15.59 -13.08 -4.71
N VAL A 336 -15.19 -11.81 -4.51
CA VAL A 336 -14.48 -11.37 -3.30
C VAL A 336 -15.37 -11.57 -2.08
N GLU A 337 -16.62 -11.09 -2.09
CA GLU A 337 -17.52 -11.26 -0.95
C GLU A 337 -17.91 -12.74 -0.75
N ARG A 338 -17.99 -13.53 -1.84
CA ARG A 338 -18.29 -14.97 -1.75
C ARG A 338 -17.17 -15.78 -1.10
N HIS A 339 -15.91 -15.49 -1.41
CA HIS A 339 -14.76 -16.28 -0.97
C HIS A 339 -14.00 -15.66 0.20
N LEU A 340 -14.13 -14.36 0.40
CA LEU A 340 -13.45 -13.56 1.43
C LEU A 340 -14.49 -12.63 2.10
N PRO A 341 -15.51 -13.19 2.77
CA PRO A 341 -16.64 -12.41 3.28
C PRO A 341 -16.22 -11.35 4.31
N GLY A 342 -16.77 -10.15 4.17
CA GLY A 342 -16.48 -9.00 5.03
C GLY A 342 -15.18 -8.26 4.71
N LEU A 343 -14.40 -8.73 3.74
CA LEU A 343 -13.13 -8.12 3.35
C LEU A 343 -13.32 -6.71 2.78
N LEU A 344 -14.24 -6.54 1.83
CA LEU A 344 -14.55 -5.23 1.23
C LEU A 344 -15.10 -4.23 2.25
N ARG A 345 -15.91 -4.72 3.21
CA ARG A 345 -16.40 -3.91 4.33
C ARG A 345 -15.26 -3.44 5.22
N ALA A 346 -14.29 -4.32 5.51
CA ALA A 346 -13.08 -3.94 6.25
C ALA A 346 -12.19 -2.97 5.46
N THR A 347 -12.10 -3.10 4.13
CA THR A 347 -11.43 -2.12 3.25
C THR A 347 -12.03 -0.73 3.40
N ASN A 348 -13.36 -0.65 3.30
CA ASN A 348 -14.10 0.60 3.46
C ASN A 348 -13.81 1.25 4.82
N GLU A 349 -13.96 0.47 5.90
CA GLU A 349 -13.71 0.94 7.26
C GLU A 349 -12.26 1.42 7.43
N TRP A 350 -11.28 0.65 6.97
CA TRP A 350 -9.87 0.97 7.13
C TRP A 350 -9.52 2.32 6.49
N PHE A 351 -9.88 2.53 5.22
CA PHE A 351 -9.57 3.78 4.51
C PHE A 351 -10.32 4.99 5.06
N ARG A 352 -11.49 4.80 5.68
CA ARG A 352 -12.20 5.86 6.40
C ARG A 352 -11.42 6.32 7.63
N ILE A 353 -10.92 5.37 8.43
CA ILE A 353 -10.42 5.67 9.78
C ILE A 353 -8.90 5.77 9.91
N TYR A 354 -8.10 5.32 8.93
CA TYR A 354 -6.65 5.12 9.14
C TYR A 354 -5.87 6.39 9.49
N LYS A 355 -6.36 7.57 9.10
CA LYS A 355 -5.75 8.88 9.43
C LYS A 355 -6.33 9.54 10.69
N ILE A 356 -7.41 9.00 11.28
CA ILE A 356 -8.00 9.55 12.51
C ILE A 356 -6.97 9.63 13.66
N PRO A 357 -6.12 8.59 13.88
CA PRO A 357 -5.05 8.68 14.88
C PRO A 357 -3.99 9.76 14.62
N ASP A 358 -3.88 10.25 13.38
CA ASP A 358 -3.00 11.35 13.00
C ASP A 358 -3.69 12.73 13.17
N GLY A 359 -4.90 12.75 13.74
CA GLY A 359 -5.70 13.96 13.98
C GLY A 359 -6.41 14.47 12.72
N LYS A 360 -6.58 13.64 11.69
CA LYS A 360 -7.33 13.98 10.47
C LYS A 360 -8.80 13.56 10.61
N PRO A 361 -9.72 14.20 9.86
CA PRO A 361 -11.10 13.74 9.80
C PRO A 361 -11.19 12.35 9.16
N GLU A 362 -12.35 11.72 9.31
CA GLU A 362 -12.68 10.50 8.61
C GLU A 362 -12.78 10.77 7.10
N ASN A 363 -12.18 9.90 6.28
CA ASN A 363 -12.32 9.98 4.83
C ASN A 363 -13.71 9.56 4.37
N GLN A 364 -14.07 9.93 3.13
CA GLN A 364 -15.37 9.60 2.55
C GLN A 364 -15.19 8.72 1.31
N PHE A 365 -16.26 8.06 0.90
CA PHE A 365 -16.30 7.33 -0.37
C PHE A 365 -17.43 7.87 -1.23
N ALA A 366 -17.20 7.97 -2.55
CA ALA A 366 -18.30 8.06 -3.49
C ALA A 366 -19.06 6.70 -3.52
N PHE A 367 -20.23 6.69 -4.18
CA PHE A 367 -21.10 5.49 -4.26
C PHE A 367 -21.42 4.83 -2.91
N THR A 368 -21.47 5.60 -1.82
CA THR A 368 -21.67 5.06 -0.46
C THR A 368 -20.66 3.98 -0.05
N GLY A 369 -19.47 3.96 -0.66
CA GLY A 369 -18.44 2.96 -0.35
C GLY A 369 -18.56 1.64 -1.10
N GLU A 370 -19.44 1.55 -2.09
CA GLU A 370 -19.56 0.39 -2.97
C GLU A 370 -18.25 0.13 -3.74
N CYS A 371 -17.81 -1.13 -3.78
CA CYS A 371 -16.74 -1.54 -4.67
C CYS A 371 -17.36 -1.84 -6.04
N LYS A 372 -17.03 -1.02 -7.03
CA LYS A 372 -17.46 -1.22 -8.41
C LYS A 372 -16.77 -2.44 -9.02
N ASN A 373 -17.46 -3.07 -9.95
CA ASN A 373 -17.02 -4.30 -10.59
C ASN A 373 -15.75 -4.13 -11.44
N LYS A 374 -15.24 -5.25 -11.93
CA LYS A 374 -14.03 -5.31 -12.76
C LYS A 374 -14.12 -4.42 -14.01
N ALA A 375 -15.27 -4.39 -14.68
CA ALA A 375 -15.42 -3.61 -15.90
C ALA A 375 -15.19 -2.11 -15.63
N TYR A 376 -15.84 -1.58 -14.59
CA TYR A 376 -15.65 -0.19 -14.18
C TYR A 376 -14.21 0.08 -13.70
N ALA A 377 -13.61 -0.88 -12.97
CA ALA A 377 -12.22 -0.77 -12.55
C ALA A 377 -11.24 -0.67 -13.73
N MET A 378 -11.49 -1.42 -14.81
CA MET A 378 -10.69 -1.32 -16.03
C MET A 378 -10.84 0.04 -16.72
N ASP A 379 -12.04 0.63 -16.72
CA ASP A 379 -12.25 1.98 -17.27
C ASP A 379 -11.42 3.03 -16.51
N VAL A 380 -11.42 2.98 -15.16
CA VAL A 380 -10.58 3.85 -14.33
C VAL A 380 -9.09 3.64 -14.63
N ILE A 381 -8.64 2.39 -14.70
CA ILE A 381 -7.24 2.07 -15.03
C ILE A 381 -6.85 2.63 -16.41
N HIS A 382 -7.75 2.53 -17.40
CA HIS A 382 -7.53 3.08 -18.73
C HIS A 382 -7.43 4.61 -18.71
N GLU A 383 -8.30 5.30 -17.97
CA GLU A 383 -8.23 6.75 -17.79
C GLU A 383 -6.90 7.18 -17.17
N CYS A 384 -6.48 6.57 -16.06
CA CYS A 384 -5.21 6.89 -15.41
C CYS A 384 -4.01 6.55 -16.31
N ALA A 385 -4.08 5.49 -17.12
CA ALA A 385 -3.02 5.15 -18.08
C ALA A 385 -2.92 6.18 -19.22
N GLU A 386 -4.04 6.70 -19.72
CA GLU A 386 -4.05 7.78 -20.70
C GLU A 386 -3.52 9.10 -20.13
N ALA A 387 -3.83 9.39 -18.87
CA ALA A 387 -3.27 10.54 -18.15
C ALA A 387 -1.75 10.40 -18.00
N TRP A 388 -1.24 9.23 -17.60
CA TRP A 388 0.20 8.96 -17.55
C TRP A 388 0.85 9.09 -18.94
N GLU A 389 0.22 8.61 -20.00
CA GLU A 389 0.75 8.75 -21.36
C GLU A 389 0.90 10.23 -21.76
N LYS A 390 -0.05 11.10 -21.38
CA LYS A 390 0.08 12.55 -21.59
C LYS A 390 1.21 13.15 -20.74
N LEU A 391 1.38 12.70 -19.49
CA LEU A 391 2.47 13.10 -18.60
C LEU A 391 3.83 12.72 -19.18
N ILE A 392 4.05 11.45 -19.53
CA ILE A 392 5.36 10.92 -19.92
C ILE A 392 5.81 11.42 -21.30
N THR A 393 4.86 11.85 -22.16
CA THR A 393 5.12 12.51 -23.44
C THR A 393 5.29 14.03 -23.33
N GLY A 394 5.09 14.61 -22.15
CA GLY A 394 5.17 16.06 -21.93
C GLY A 394 3.98 16.86 -22.48
N LYS A 395 2.88 16.20 -22.84
CA LYS A 395 1.62 16.88 -23.22
C LYS A 395 0.95 17.53 -22.02
N THR A 396 1.11 16.93 -20.84
CA THR A 396 0.77 17.53 -19.55
C THR A 396 2.04 17.90 -18.81
N ALA A 397 2.06 19.06 -18.17
CA ALA A 397 3.22 19.50 -17.39
C ALA A 397 3.45 18.55 -16.20
N SER A 398 4.67 18.06 -16.04
CA SER A 398 5.01 17.11 -14.97
C SER A 398 5.05 17.73 -13.57
N GLY A 399 5.14 19.06 -13.48
CA GLY A 399 5.30 19.76 -12.21
C GLY A 399 6.54 19.27 -11.46
N GLY A 400 6.32 18.68 -10.28
CA GLY A 400 7.39 18.11 -9.45
C GLY A 400 7.72 16.63 -9.75
N ILE A 401 7.06 16.00 -10.71
CA ILE A 401 7.28 14.58 -11.02
C ILE A 401 8.55 14.43 -11.87
N SER A 402 9.49 13.59 -11.41
CA SER A 402 10.63 13.13 -12.18
C SER A 402 10.16 12.12 -13.21
N THR A 403 10.19 12.51 -14.49
CA THR A 403 9.79 11.69 -15.64
C THR A 403 10.94 10.91 -16.29
N THR A 404 12.12 10.91 -15.69
CA THR A 404 13.28 10.18 -16.23
C THR A 404 13.02 8.69 -16.27
N ASN A 405 13.26 8.07 -17.43
CA ASN A 405 12.96 6.67 -17.70
C ASN A 405 13.97 6.10 -18.71
N LEU A 406 14.04 4.77 -18.85
CA LEU A 406 14.98 4.10 -19.74
C LEU A 406 14.28 3.40 -20.93
N THR A 407 13.01 3.07 -20.78
CA THR A 407 12.32 2.12 -21.67
C THR A 407 11.21 2.74 -22.50
N VAL A 408 10.70 3.92 -22.15
CA VAL A 408 9.56 4.56 -22.84
C VAL A 408 10.06 5.30 -24.08
N SER A 409 10.01 4.64 -25.24
CA SER A 409 10.65 5.10 -26.48
C SER A 409 10.28 6.51 -26.94
N HIS A 410 9.06 6.94 -26.66
CA HIS A 410 8.47 8.21 -27.08
C HIS A 410 8.51 9.29 -25.99
N SER A 411 9.14 9.00 -24.85
CA SER A 411 9.33 10.00 -23.79
C SER A 411 10.50 10.93 -24.11
N PRO A 412 10.34 12.27 -24.03
CA PRO A 412 11.43 13.22 -24.19
C PRO A 412 12.45 13.16 -23.03
N SER A 413 12.09 12.54 -21.91
CA SER A 413 12.94 12.38 -20.73
C SER A 413 13.65 11.01 -20.67
N ARG A 414 13.57 10.23 -21.77
CA ARG A 414 14.24 8.93 -21.87
C ARG A 414 15.75 9.11 -21.91
N VAL A 415 16.45 8.33 -21.08
CA VAL A 415 17.92 8.27 -21.03
C VAL A 415 18.43 6.85 -21.25
N SER A 416 19.68 6.72 -21.68
CA SER A 416 20.37 5.43 -21.70
C SER A 416 21.01 5.12 -20.33
N PRO A 417 21.27 3.84 -20.00
CA PRO A 417 21.84 3.46 -18.71
C PRO A 417 23.16 4.18 -18.34
N ASP A 418 23.99 4.49 -19.34
CA ASP A 418 25.26 5.19 -19.20
C ASP A 418 25.12 6.69 -18.84
N GLN A 419 23.94 7.27 -19.04
CA GLN A 419 23.63 8.65 -18.67
C GLN A 419 23.15 8.78 -17.22
N LEU A 420 22.89 7.66 -16.53
CA LEU A 420 22.48 7.67 -15.14
C LEU A 420 23.65 8.05 -14.22
N PRO A 421 23.42 8.88 -13.19
CA PRO A 421 24.40 9.09 -12.15
C PRO A 421 24.64 7.77 -11.38
N PRO A 422 25.78 7.61 -10.69
CA PRO A 422 26.04 6.44 -9.87
C PRO A 422 24.96 6.24 -8.79
N ILE A 423 24.12 5.22 -8.96
CA ILE A 423 23.11 4.85 -7.97
C ILE A 423 23.80 3.96 -6.92
N PRO A 424 23.79 4.34 -5.63
CA PRO A 424 24.47 3.60 -4.59
C PRO A 424 24.09 2.12 -4.62
N LEU A 425 25.10 1.26 -4.73
CA LEU A 425 24.92 -0.15 -4.44
C LEU A 425 24.69 -0.31 -2.93
N MET A 426 23.96 -1.36 -2.55
CA MET A 426 23.86 -1.74 -1.15
C MET A 426 25.29 -1.81 -0.59
N ARG A 427 25.63 -0.95 0.37
CA ARG A 427 26.90 -1.03 1.09
C ARG A 427 26.88 -2.35 1.87
N THR A 428 27.21 -3.47 1.22
CA THR A 428 27.96 -4.50 1.93
C THR A 428 29.18 -3.77 2.42
N TRP A 429 29.31 -3.60 3.73
CA TRP A 429 30.59 -3.26 4.31
C TRP A 429 31.54 -4.37 3.85
N ARG A 430 32.25 -4.15 2.73
CA ARG A 430 33.54 -4.81 2.55
C ARG A 430 34.29 -4.31 3.77
N LEU A 431 34.49 -5.19 4.74
CA LEU A 431 35.65 -5.06 5.60
C LEU A 431 36.81 -5.01 4.62
N SER A 432 37.25 -3.80 4.27
CA SER A 432 38.62 -3.61 3.88
C SER A 432 39.38 -4.08 5.11
N LEU A 433 39.87 -5.33 5.07
CA LEU A 433 40.99 -5.72 5.89
C LEU A 433 42.04 -4.68 5.55
N LEU A 434 42.15 -3.64 6.39
CA LEU A 434 43.37 -2.88 6.49
C LEU A 434 44.43 -3.95 6.76
N THR A 435 45.23 -4.26 5.75
CA THR A 435 46.54 -4.86 5.92
C THR A 435 47.35 -3.86 6.73
N ALA A 436 47.09 -3.83 8.03
CA ALA A 436 48.02 -3.27 8.99
C ALA A 436 49.27 -4.13 8.84
N GLN A 437 50.31 -3.55 8.24
CA GLN A 437 51.66 -4.08 8.38
C GLN A 437 51.92 -4.22 9.87
N SER A 438 51.91 -5.47 10.32
CA SER A 438 52.21 -5.86 11.68
C SER A 438 53.68 -5.50 11.96
N THR A 439 53.90 -4.37 12.60
CA THR A 439 55.04 -4.16 13.49
C THR A 439 54.57 -4.31 14.92
N SER A 440 54.14 -5.53 15.28
CA SER A 440 54.21 -6.15 16.62
C SER A 440 53.03 -7.10 16.88
N GLY A 441 53.34 -8.40 16.86
CA GLY A 441 52.90 -9.42 17.82
C GLY A 441 51.44 -9.50 18.29
N SER A 442 50.44 -9.05 17.53
CA SER A 442 49.04 -9.20 17.92
C SER A 442 48.44 -10.45 17.26
N SER A 443 48.20 -11.49 18.06
CA SER A 443 47.58 -12.76 17.64
C SER A 443 46.23 -12.53 16.95
N LEU A 444 45.95 -13.29 15.88
CA LEU A 444 44.68 -13.36 15.14
C LEU A 444 43.44 -13.40 16.05
N ALA A 445 43.55 -13.99 17.24
CA ALA A 445 42.49 -14.01 18.25
C ALA A 445 42.06 -12.61 18.72
N ALA A 446 43.00 -11.67 18.87
CA ALA A 446 42.70 -10.30 19.30
C ALA A 446 41.97 -9.50 18.20
N LEU A 447 42.26 -9.80 16.93
CA LEU A 447 41.57 -9.20 15.79
C LEU A 447 40.13 -9.74 15.68
N LEU A 448 39.95 -11.05 15.89
CA LEU A 448 38.63 -11.70 15.89
C LEU A 448 37.75 -11.19 17.03
N ILE A 449 38.29 -11.02 18.24
CA ILE A 449 37.57 -10.48 19.39
C ILE A 449 37.13 -9.04 19.12
N LYS A 450 38.00 -8.19 18.56
CA LYS A 450 37.64 -6.82 18.19
C LYS A 450 36.54 -6.78 17.13
N LEU A 451 36.56 -7.70 16.17
CA LEU A 451 35.53 -7.82 15.13
C LEU A 451 34.18 -8.25 15.72
N VAL A 452 34.17 -9.26 16.59
CA VAL A 452 32.95 -9.73 17.27
C VAL A 452 32.39 -8.65 18.18
N MET A 453 33.22 -7.93 18.94
CA MET A 453 32.77 -6.83 19.79
C MET A 453 32.21 -5.65 18.98
N PHE A 454 32.79 -5.35 17.82
CA PHE A 454 32.29 -4.31 16.92
C PHE A 454 30.93 -4.68 16.29
N ILE A 455 30.75 -5.95 15.90
CA ILE A 455 29.46 -6.46 15.39
C ILE A 455 28.39 -6.39 16.49
N VAL A 456 28.72 -6.84 17.71
CA VAL A 456 27.77 -6.84 18.85
C VAL A 456 27.38 -5.42 19.26
N ASP A 457 28.30 -4.45 19.24
CA ASP A 457 28.01 -3.05 19.61
C ASP A 457 27.15 -2.30 18.56
N LYS A 458 27.19 -2.74 17.29
CA LYS A 458 26.44 -2.12 16.18
C LYS A 458 25.10 -2.80 15.88
N SER A 459 24.88 -4.03 16.33
CA SER A 459 23.61 -4.75 16.14
C SER A 459 22.51 -4.40 17.16
N PHE A 460 22.80 -3.62 18.21
CA PHE A 460 21.81 -3.24 19.22
C PHE A 460 21.57 -1.72 19.30
N PRO A 461 20.32 -1.24 19.17
CA PRO A 461 20.00 0.18 19.33
C PRO A 461 20.35 0.72 20.73
N ALA A 462 20.78 1.98 20.81
CA ALA A 462 21.22 2.64 22.04
C ALA A 462 20.21 2.57 23.21
N HIS A 463 18.92 2.39 22.92
CA HIS A 463 17.85 2.35 23.92
C HIS A 463 17.77 1.04 24.74
N ILE A 464 18.54 0.00 24.39
CA ILE A 464 18.63 -1.27 25.15
C ILE A 464 19.80 -1.26 26.15
N ARG A 465 20.70 -0.26 26.10
CA ARG A 465 21.91 -0.22 26.95
C ARG A 465 21.64 0.06 28.43
N HIS A 466 20.49 0.64 28.78
CA HIS A 466 20.25 1.16 30.13
C HIS A 466 19.34 0.32 31.04
N LYS A 467 18.82 -0.84 30.61
CA LYS A 467 17.80 -1.56 31.41
C LYS A 467 17.95 -3.06 31.61
N ASN A 468 19.06 -3.71 31.24
CA ASN A 468 19.22 -5.13 31.56
C ASN A 468 20.62 -5.51 32.02
N THR A 469 20.76 -5.73 33.33
CA THR A 469 21.90 -6.37 34.00
C THR A 469 22.09 -7.84 33.60
N SER A 470 21.19 -8.43 32.81
CA SER A 470 21.32 -9.81 32.31
C SER A 470 22.20 -9.94 31.06
N VAL A 471 22.34 -8.88 30.24
CA VAL A 471 23.14 -8.94 29.01
C VAL A 471 24.64 -9.09 29.32
N GLY A 472 25.11 -8.53 30.45
CA GLY A 472 26.48 -8.67 30.91
C GLY A 472 26.87 -10.10 31.31
N ARG A 473 25.91 -10.98 31.65
CA ARG A 473 26.18 -12.40 31.95
C ARG A 473 26.31 -13.25 30.69
N THR A 474 25.52 -12.96 29.66
CA THR A 474 25.56 -13.71 28.39
C THR A 474 26.87 -13.49 27.64
N THR A 475 27.39 -12.26 27.63
CA THR A 475 28.68 -11.94 27.01
C THR A 475 29.84 -12.62 27.74
N LYS A 476 29.77 -12.74 29.08
CA LYS A 476 30.77 -13.45 29.89
C LYS A 476 30.73 -14.97 29.66
N CYS A 477 29.55 -15.53 29.39
CA CYS A 477 29.37 -16.95 29.10
C CYS A 477 29.96 -17.35 27.74
N ILE A 478 29.83 -16.48 26.72
CA ILE A 478 30.41 -16.71 25.38
C ILE A 478 31.94 -16.61 25.42
N VAL A 479 32.50 -15.66 26.17
CA VAL A 479 33.96 -15.51 26.32
C VAL A 479 34.58 -16.69 27.07
N ASN A 480 33.93 -17.22 28.11
CA ASN A 480 34.41 -18.40 28.82
C ASN A 480 34.28 -19.70 28.01
N SER A 481 33.29 -19.80 27.12
CA SER A 481 33.09 -20.98 26.26
C SER A 481 34.15 -21.10 25.15
N LEU A 482 34.75 -19.98 24.75
CA LEU A 482 35.82 -19.94 23.73
C LEU A 482 37.21 -20.34 24.26
N GLN A 483 37.41 -20.42 25.58
CA GLN A 483 38.69 -20.88 26.17
C GLN A 483 38.85 -22.42 26.19
N ILE A 484 37.83 -23.20 25.83
CA ILE A 484 37.83 -24.67 25.98
C ILE A 484 38.29 -25.42 24.71
N VAL A 485 38.54 -24.74 23.59
CA VAL A 485 39.00 -25.40 22.35
C VAL A 485 40.52 -25.35 22.26
N ARG A 486 41.20 -26.33 22.87
CA ARG A 486 42.60 -26.67 22.58
C ARG A 486 42.65 -27.41 21.23
N PHE A 487 43.36 -26.86 20.25
CA PHE A 487 43.78 -27.59 19.06
C PHE A 487 45.17 -28.19 19.33
N GLU A 488 45.25 -29.52 19.37
CA GLU A 488 46.50 -30.25 19.11
C GLU A 488 46.81 -30.13 17.60
N VAL A 489 48.06 -29.80 17.30
CA VAL A 489 48.58 -29.69 15.94
C VAL A 489 49.42 -30.94 15.67
N THR A 490 49.03 -31.70 14.64
CA THR A 490 49.90 -32.59 13.85
C THR A 490 49.67 -32.29 12.38
#